data_AF-A0A2V8C9P7-F1
#
_entry.id   AF-A0A2V8C9P7-F1
#
_cell.length_a   1.000
_cell.length_b   1.000
_cell.length_c   1.000
_cell.angle_alpha   90.00
_cell.angle_beta   90.00
_cell.angle_gamma   90.00
#
_symmetry.space_group_name_H-M   'P 1'
#
loop_
_entity.id
_entity.type
_entity.pdbx_description
1 polymer ?
#
loop_
_entity_poly.entity_id
_entity_poly.type
_entity_poly.pdbx_seq_one_letter_code
_entity_poly.pdbx_strand_id
1 'polypeptide(L)'
;TRALVRDVGERFAYDSSIPTSGGLFPVPNNGCASARPFVVEGALELPLSMPRDGSLRFLGYSAAEILQLWIDCAAAIARSGGVIVLLTHCERRFSGTSAMLDAYSRLLEHFGSAGGYRFSQPADVLVRPAA
;
A
#
# COMPACT_ATOMS: atom_id res chain seq x y z
N THR A 1 -10.78 -18.13 -2.41
CA THR A 1 -10.50 -16.68 -2.43
C THR A 1 -11.49 -15.89 -3.28
N ARG A 2 -11.76 -16.26 -4.54
CA ARG A 2 -12.70 -15.51 -5.41
C ARG A 2 -14.11 -15.33 -4.84
N ALA A 3 -14.71 -16.39 -4.28
CA ALA A 3 -16.02 -16.30 -3.62
C ALA A 3 -16.02 -15.28 -2.47
N LEU A 4 -14.97 -15.26 -1.64
CA LEU A 4 -14.83 -14.29 -0.55
C LEU A 4 -14.77 -12.85 -1.08
N VAL A 5 -13.98 -12.59 -2.12
CA VAL A 5 -13.86 -11.24 -2.71
C VAL A 5 -15.21 -10.78 -3.26
N ARG A 6 -15.96 -11.69 -3.91
CA ARG A 6 -17.32 -11.40 -4.38
C ARG A 6 -18.27 -11.03 -3.23
N ASP A 7 -18.32 -11.86 -2.20
CA ASP A 7 -19.21 -11.65 -1.05
C ASP A 7 -18.88 -10.35 -0.30
N VAL A 8 -17.60 -9.97 -0.24
CA VAL A 8 -17.14 -8.68 0.31
C VAL A 8 -17.58 -7.53 -0.60
N GLY A 9 -17.42 -7.67 -1.92
CA GLY A 9 -17.81 -6.66 -2.90
C GLY A 9 -19.30 -6.32 -2.89
N GLU A 10 -20.17 -7.26 -2.50
CA GLU A 10 -21.60 -7.02 -2.33
C GLU A 10 -21.95 -6.16 -1.10
N ARG A 11 -21.03 -6.04 -0.13
CA ARG A 11 -21.29 -5.42 1.17
C ARG A 11 -20.48 -4.16 1.45
N PHE A 12 -19.34 -4.02 0.79
CA PHE A 12 -18.39 -2.92 1.04
C PHE A 12 -18.13 -2.11 -0.23
N ALA A 13 -17.87 -0.81 -0.04
CA ALA A 13 -17.61 0.10 -1.16
C ALA A 13 -16.29 -0.21 -1.89
N TYR A 14 -15.31 -0.76 -1.17
CA TYR A 14 -14.03 -1.22 -1.70
C TYR A 14 -13.38 -2.24 -0.77
N ASP A 15 -12.38 -2.95 -1.30
CA ASP A 15 -11.45 -3.79 -0.55
C ASP A 15 -10.01 -3.27 -0.73
N SER A 16 -9.12 -3.61 0.21
CA SER A 16 -7.69 -3.24 0.18
C SER A 16 -6.83 -4.39 0.71
N SER A 17 -7.20 -5.61 0.33
CA SER A 17 -6.55 -6.83 0.82
C SER A 17 -5.44 -7.33 -0.11
N ILE A 18 -5.38 -6.84 -1.36
CA ILE A 18 -4.48 -7.34 -2.40
C ILE A 18 -3.24 -6.43 -2.48
N PRO A 19 -2.03 -6.95 -2.20
CA PRO A 19 -0.81 -6.18 -2.35
C PRO A 19 -0.38 -6.06 -3.82
N THR A 20 0.28 -4.97 -4.19
CA THR A 20 0.83 -4.78 -5.54
C THR A 20 1.89 -5.83 -5.87
N SER A 21 2.86 -6.01 -4.99
CA SER A 21 3.84 -7.09 -5.07
C SER A 21 3.51 -8.15 -4.04
N GLY A 22 3.61 -9.40 -4.44
CA GLY A 22 3.47 -10.51 -3.52
C GLY A 22 4.48 -10.51 -2.38
N GLY A 23 4.15 -11.26 -1.34
CA GLY A 23 5.07 -11.51 -0.24
C GLY A 23 6.26 -12.39 -0.66
N LEU A 24 7.18 -12.56 0.27
CA LEU A 24 8.48 -13.24 0.09
C LEU A 24 8.40 -14.73 -0.25
N PHE A 25 7.24 -15.34 -0.05
CA PHE A 25 7.06 -16.74 -0.35
C PHE A 25 6.89 -16.92 -1.86
N PRO A 26 7.56 -17.92 -2.48
CA PRO A 26 7.51 -18.19 -3.91
C PRO A 26 6.18 -18.85 -4.28
N VAL A 27 5.10 -18.11 -4.07
CA VAL A 27 3.75 -18.50 -4.45
C VAL A 27 3.46 -17.85 -5.80
N PRO A 28 3.11 -18.62 -6.84
CA PRO A 28 2.70 -18.06 -8.11
C PRO A 28 1.53 -17.07 -7.94
N ASN A 29 1.48 -16.03 -8.76
CA ASN A 29 0.41 -15.01 -8.75
C ASN A 29 0.28 -14.28 -7.39
N ASN A 30 1.42 -13.94 -6.78
CA ASN A 30 1.44 -13.18 -5.54
C ASN A 30 1.37 -11.67 -5.85
N GLY A 31 0.22 -11.07 -5.59
CA GLY A 31 -0.04 -9.65 -5.82
C GLY A 31 -0.62 -9.34 -7.21
N CYS A 32 -0.96 -8.06 -7.42
CA CYS A 32 -1.72 -7.61 -8.60
C CYS A 32 -0.92 -6.82 -9.63
N ALA A 33 0.36 -6.52 -9.37
CA ALA A 33 1.22 -5.69 -10.22
C ALA A 33 0.61 -4.34 -10.62
N SER A 34 -0.33 -3.82 -9.84
CA SER A 34 -0.99 -2.54 -10.04
C SER A 34 -0.90 -1.68 -8.80
N ALA A 35 -0.61 -0.39 -8.95
CA ALA A 35 -0.76 0.63 -7.91
C ALA A 35 -2.01 1.50 -8.14
N ARG A 36 -2.92 1.07 -9.03
CA ARG A 36 -4.17 1.77 -9.33
C ARG A 36 -5.36 0.92 -8.89
N PRO A 37 -6.49 1.56 -8.53
CA PRO A 37 -7.72 0.83 -8.28
C PRO A 37 -8.16 0.00 -9.49
N PHE A 38 -8.76 -1.16 -9.25
CA PHE A 38 -9.28 -2.04 -10.29
C PHE A 38 -10.48 -2.83 -9.77
N VAL A 39 -11.26 -3.43 -10.67
CA VAL A 39 -12.39 -4.28 -10.29
C VAL A 39 -11.99 -5.75 -10.36
N VAL A 40 -12.28 -6.52 -9.32
CA VAL A 40 -12.04 -7.96 -9.25
C VAL A 40 -13.23 -8.65 -8.59
N GLU A 41 -13.81 -9.63 -9.28
CA GLU A 41 -15.00 -10.38 -8.81
C GLU A 41 -16.17 -9.46 -8.37
N GLY A 42 -16.31 -8.29 -9.00
CA GLY A 42 -17.36 -7.30 -8.67
C GLY A 42 -17.01 -6.34 -7.51
N ALA A 43 -15.92 -6.59 -6.79
CA ALA A 43 -15.38 -5.69 -5.77
C ALA A 43 -14.44 -4.65 -6.40
N LEU A 44 -14.51 -3.41 -5.91
CA LEU A 44 -13.52 -2.38 -6.24
C LEU A 44 -12.32 -2.54 -5.29
N GLU A 45 -11.16 -2.88 -5.82
CA GLU A 45 -9.93 -3.06 -5.05
C GLU A 45 -9.07 -1.80 -5.11
N LEU A 46 -8.64 -1.32 -3.94
CA LEU A 46 -7.55 -0.34 -3.77
C LEU A 46 -6.31 -1.08 -3.27
N PRO A 47 -5.34 -1.41 -4.13
CA PRO A 47 -4.25 -2.30 -3.75
C PRO A 47 -3.33 -1.67 -2.70
N LEU A 48 -2.79 -2.51 -1.80
CA LEU A 48 -1.69 -2.12 -0.91
C LEU A 48 -0.42 -1.95 -1.74
N SER A 49 -0.15 -0.71 -2.17
CA SER A 49 0.86 -0.43 -3.19
C SER A 49 2.27 -0.26 -2.67
N MET A 50 2.42 -0.01 -1.38
CA MET A 50 3.72 0.12 -0.72
C MET A 50 4.13 -1.17 -0.01
N PRO A 51 5.45 -1.45 0.10
CA PRO A 51 5.94 -2.56 0.89
C PRO A 51 5.61 -2.32 2.38
N ARG A 52 4.93 -3.29 3.00
CA ARG A 52 4.43 -3.18 4.38
C ARG A 52 5.56 -3.25 5.39
N ASP A 53 5.43 -2.50 6.48
CA ASP A 53 6.41 -2.51 7.58
C ASP A 53 6.69 -3.91 8.12
N GLY A 54 5.66 -4.73 8.33
CA GLY A 54 5.80 -6.09 8.85
C GLY A 54 6.65 -6.99 7.97
N SER A 55 6.51 -6.89 6.64
CA SER A 55 7.30 -7.67 5.69
C SER A 55 8.76 -7.21 5.65
N LEU A 56 9.00 -5.90 5.67
CA LEU A 56 10.36 -5.35 5.66
C LEU A 56 11.10 -5.62 6.97
N ARG A 57 10.42 -5.50 8.11
CA ARG A 57 10.99 -5.82 9.43
C ARG A 57 11.31 -7.31 9.55
N PHE A 58 10.46 -8.18 9.00
CA PHE A 58 10.73 -9.62 8.95
C PHE A 58 11.99 -9.95 8.13
N LEU A 59 12.28 -9.18 7.08
CA LEU A 59 13.50 -9.31 6.28
C LEU A 59 14.77 -8.75 6.94
N GLY A 60 14.63 -8.12 8.11
CA GLY A 60 15.78 -7.55 8.83
C GLY A 60 16.15 -6.13 8.42
N TYR A 61 15.35 -5.44 7.59
CA TYR A 61 15.63 -4.05 7.25
C TYR A 61 15.55 -3.13 8.48
N SER A 62 16.52 -2.23 8.58
CA SER A 62 16.55 -1.14 9.55
C SER A 62 15.51 -0.06 9.21
N ALA A 63 15.18 0.79 10.18
CA ALA A 63 14.23 1.87 9.97
C ALA A 63 14.68 2.86 8.87
N ALA A 64 15.99 3.11 8.77
CA ALA A 64 16.56 3.99 7.74
C ALA A 64 16.45 3.38 6.34
N GLU A 65 16.72 2.07 6.20
CA GLU A 65 16.55 1.37 4.91
C GLU A 65 15.07 1.30 4.51
N ILE A 66 14.16 1.07 5.47
CA ILE A 66 12.72 1.06 5.22
C ILE A 66 12.25 2.44 4.73
N LEU A 67 12.69 3.52 5.38
CA LEU A 67 12.39 4.88 4.92
C LEU A 67 12.84 5.08 3.47
N GLN A 68 14.08 4.72 3.13
CA GLN A 68 14.59 4.89 1.78
C GLN A 68 13.78 4.06 0.77
N LEU A 69 13.48 2.80 1.09
CA LEU A 69 12.64 1.94 0.25
C LEU A 69 11.24 2.53 0.05
N TRP A 70 10.63 3.08 1.09
CA TRP A 70 9.34 3.76 0.97
C TRP A 70 9.42 5.00 0.08
N ILE A 71 10.46 5.82 0.20
CA ILE A 71 10.65 6.99 -0.68
C ILE A 71 10.80 6.54 -2.14
N ASP A 72 11.65 5.55 -2.40
CA ASP A 72 11.94 5.08 -3.76
C ASP A 72 10.71 4.43 -4.42
N CYS A 73 9.97 3.59 -3.66
CA CYS A 73 8.72 3.01 -4.13
C CYS A 73 7.65 4.08 -4.39
N ALA A 74 7.50 5.05 -3.49
CA ALA A 74 6.55 6.14 -3.67
C ALA A 74 6.86 6.96 -4.92
N ALA A 75 8.14 7.26 -5.17
CA ALA A 75 8.57 7.95 -6.39
C ALA A 75 8.26 7.12 -7.65
N ALA A 76 8.47 5.80 -7.62
CA ALA A 76 8.14 4.92 -8.73
C ALA A 76 6.62 4.89 -9.04
N ILE A 77 5.80 4.78 -8.00
CA ILE A 77 4.33 4.81 -8.12
C ILE A 77 3.86 6.17 -8.63
N ALA A 78 4.40 7.27 -8.10
CA ALA A 78 4.06 8.62 -8.51
C ALA A 78 4.37 8.87 -10.00
N ARG A 79 5.53 8.43 -10.49
CA ARG A 79 5.87 8.50 -11.93
C ARG A 79 4.88 7.75 -12.81
N SER A 80 4.30 6.67 -12.30
CA SER A 80 3.28 5.91 -13.02
C SER A 80 1.91 6.58 -12.97
N GLY A 81 1.66 7.56 -12.09
CA GLY A 81 0.32 8.10 -11.81
C GLY A 81 -0.56 7.14 -11.01
N GLY A 82 0.05 6.32 -10.15
CA GLY A 82 -0.63 5.40 -9.24
C GLY A 82 -0.97 6.02 -7.88
N VAL A 83 -1.68 5.26 -7.06
CA VAL A 83 -2.06 5.63 -5.69
C VAL A 83 -1.10 4.97 -4.70
N ILE A 84 -0.59 5.75 -3.75
CA ILE A 84 0.29 5.27 -2.68
C ILE A 84 -0.57 4.83 -1.50
N VAL A 85 -0.52 3.54 -1.16
CA VAL A 85 -1.25 2.94 -0.05
C VAL A 85 -0.26 2.16 0.80
N LEU A 86 0.02 2.68 1.98
CA LEU A 86 0.94 2.09 2.94
C LEU A 86 0.17 1.54 4.14
N LEU A 87 0.35 0.26 4.40
CA LEU A 87 -0.14 -0.40 5.62
C LEU A 87 0.99 -0.45 6.64
N THR A 88 0.72 0.09 7.83
CA THR A 88 1.60 0.05 9.00
C THR A 88 0.87 -0.55 10.21
N HIS A 89 1.64 -1.06 11.16
CA HIS A 89 1.15 -1.67 12.39
C HIS A 89 1.70 -0.91 13.61
N CYS A 90 0.84 -0.59 14.59
CA CYS A 90 1.23 0.22 15.75
C CYS A 90 1.97 -0.57 16.84
N GLU A 91 2.07 -1.90 16.71
CA GLU A 91 2.75 -2.72 17.69
C GLU A 91 4.27 -2.49 17.70
N ARG A 92 4.89 -2.65 18.88
CA ARG A 92 6.34 -2.47 19.07
C ARG A 92 7.23 -3.32 18.18
N ARG A 93 6.76 -4.45 17.66
CA ARG A 93 7.52 -5.28 16.71
C ARG A 93 7.58 -4.69 15.29
N PHE A 94 6.76 -3.67 15.02
CA PHE A 94 6.59 -3.01 13.72
C PHE A 94 6.80 -1.50 13.86
N SER A 95 5.85 -0.67 13.42
CA SER A 95 5.97 0.79 13.45
C SER A 95 5.85 1.42 14.84
N GLY A 96 5.52 0.64 15.88
CA GLY A 96 5.42 1.12 17.25
C GLY A 96 6.75 1.41 17.99
N THR A 97 7.90 1.31 17.33
CA THR A 97 9.19 1.71 17.91
C THR A 97 9.49 3.17 17.60
N SER A 98 10.28 3.85 18.44
CA SER A 98 10.69 5.24 18.18
C SER A 98 11.40 5.42 16.83
N ALA A 99 12.28 4.48 16.46
CA ALA A 99 13.00 4.53 15.19
C ALA A 99 12.07 4.36 13.97
N MET A 100 11.08 3.47 14.04
CA MET A 100 10.12 3.31 12.95
C MET A 100 9.10 4.45 12.88
N LEU A 101 8.70 4.99 14.03
CA LEU A 101 7.84 6.16 14.08
C LEU A 101 8.55 7.39 13.48
N ASP A 102 9.84 7.58 13.77
CA ASP A 102 10.68 8.60 13.13
C ASP A 102 10.75 8.39 11.61
N ALA A 103 10.99 7.16 11.14
CA ALA A 103 10.97 6.83 9.72
C ALA A 103 9.62 7.17 9.07
N TYR A 104 8.49 6.85 9.71
CA TYR A 104 7.17 7.21 9.21
C TYR A 104 6.95 8.74 9.19
N SER A 105 7.37 9.46 10.23
CA SER A 105 7.31 10.94 10.27
C SER A 105 8.07 11.56 9.10
N ARG A 106 9.31 11.11 8.88
CA ARG A 106 10.17 11.60 7.81
C ARG A 106 9.62 11.28 6.42
N LEU A 107 8.91 10.17 6.25
CA LEU A 107 8.19 9.88 5.01
C LEU A 107 7.05 10.88 4.76
N LEU A 108 6.28 11.23 5.80
CA LEU A 108 5.21 12.23 5.68
C LEU A 108 5.78 13.62 5.38
N GLU A 109 6.88 14.00 6.04
CA GLU A 109 7.61 15.24 5.75
C GLU A 109 8.14 15.28 4.32
N HIS A 110 8.65 14.14 3.82
CA HIS A 110 9.05 14.01 2.42
C HIS A 110 7.88 14.29 1.47
N PHE A 111 6.70 13.70 1.70
CA PHE A 111 5.52 13.98 0.88
C PHE A 111 5.05 15.43 0.97
N GLY A 112 5.14 16.04 2.16
CA GLY A 112 4.79 17.45 2.35
C GLY A 112 5.75 18.42 1.67
N SER A 113 7.03 18.07 1.57
CA SER A 113 8.09 18.96 1.06
C SER A 113 8.40 18.80 -0.43
N ALA A 114 8.30 17.58 -0.97
CA ALA A 114 8.68 17.27 -2.34
C ALA A 114 7.72 17.82 -3.42
N GLY A 115 6.48 18.15 -3.05
CA GLY A 115 5.42 18.47 -4.00
C GLY A 115 4.96 17.25 -4.82
N GLY A 116 3.86 17.37 -5.56
CA GLY A 116 3.36 16.29 -6.42
C GLY A 116 2.61 15.15 -5.72
N TYR A 117 2.44 15.22 -4.39
CA TYR A 117 1.63 14.30 -3.61
C TYR A 117 0.36 14.98 -3.09
N ARG A 118 -0.73 14.22 -2.98
CA ARG A 118 -1.98 14.66 -2.36
C ARG A 118 -2.50 13.60 -1.41
N PHE A 119 -2.63 13.96 -0.14
CA PHE A 119 -3.36 13.14 0.83
C PHE A 119 -4.84 13.13 0.49
N SER A 120 -5.39 11.93 0.36
CA SER A 120 -6.74 11.70 -0.16
C SER A 120 -7.43 10.63 0.68
N GLN A 121 -8.75 10.72 0.81
CA GLN A 121 -9.57 9.62 1.32
C GLN A 121 -9.69 8.54 0.22
N PRO A 122 -9.99 7.28 0.57
CA PRO A 122 -10.26 6.25 -0.43
C PRO A 122 -11.33 6.70 -1.45
N ALA A 123 -12.41 7.34 -1.00
CA ALA A 123 -13.47 7.84 -1.87
C ALA A 123 -13.00 8.84 -2.95
N ASP A 124 -11.88 9.54 -2.74
CA ASP A 124 -11.35 10.52 -3.69
C ASP A 124 -10.57 9.88 -4.86
N VAL A 125 -10.08 8.64 -4.67
CA VAL A 125 -9.23 7.94 -5.64
C VAL A 125 -9.93 6.75 -6.27
N LEU A 126 -11.02 6.29 -5.68
CA LEU A 126 -11.87 5.21 -6.16
C LEU A 126 -12.80 5.72 -7.26
N VAL A 127 -12.31 5.76 -8.50
CA VAL A 127 -13.16 5.99 -9.67
C VAL A 127 -13.63 4.64 -10.18
N ARG A 128 -14.95 4.36 -10.12
CA ARG A 128 -15.51 3.22 -10.84
C ARG A 128 -15.34 3.49 -12.34
N PRO A 129 -14.67 2.62 -13.11
CA PRO A 129 -14.70 2.72 -14.56
C PRO A 129 -16.18 2.71 -14.99
N ALA A 130 -16.54 3.57 -15.95
CA ALA A 130 -17.85 3.48 -16.58
C ALA A 130 -18.00 2.06 -17.15
N ALA A 131 -19.17 1.46 -16.90
CA ALA A 131 -19.52 0.12 -17.37
C ALA A 131 -19.58 0.05 -18.91
#